data_AF-A0A0R3SSP5-F1
#
_entry.id   AF-A0A0R3SSP5-F1
#
_cell.length_a   1.000
_cell.length_b   1.000
_cell.length_c   1.000
_cell.angle_alpha   90.00
_cell.angle_beta   90.00
_cell.angle_gamma   90.00
#
_symmetry.space_group_name_H-M   'P 1'
#
loop_
_entity.id
_entity.type
_entity.pdbx_description
1 polymer ?
#
loop_
_entity_poly.entity_id
_entity_poly.type
_entity_poly.pdbx_seq_one_letter_code
_entity_poly.pdbx_strand_id
1 'polypeptide(L)'
;MSGRSSRRKQDFPSVDGWVPYKPFSKNKEEILKEFDEKSERVDVPDSWKEPKFNPEDNPNGRLFSKSTFGTLFPKYREKYIQNVWPAVEKILREHHIKAELNLGESTMSVHTTMKTFDPFIILKARDMIRLLARSVPLDVASRVLDDDTFSDIIEIKLQNRDKYIKRRRRLIGEDGYTLKAIEISTKCYIMVQGKTVAAVGPYEGLRKVRQVVNACIYDNIHPVYYIKRFVILQKLMSDPTKKNLSWEKFLPKIKKKTLSKRRKPFKEARKKKEYTPFPPPIQPSKVDIALEKGTYFLNEAEKQNHKRKEKVTTSEQISRQRQQEKRAAAFKLPSDEKKQKT
;
A
#
# COMPACT_ATOMS: atom_id res chain seq x y z
N MET A 1 -55.16 -5.49 21.56
CA MET A 1 -54.79 -6.91 21.60
C MET A 1 -53.96 -7.24 20.35
N SER A 2 -52.63 -7.30 20.45
CA SER A 2 -51.77 -7.68 19.32
C SER A 2 -51.23 -9.09 19.54
N GLY A 3 -51.79 -10.07 18.82
CA GLY A 3 -51.34 -11.45 18.85
C GLY A 3 -49.99 -11.62 18.18
N ARG A 4 -49.00 -12.15 18.90
CA ARG A 4 -47.74 -12.61 18.30
C ARG A 4 -48.03 -13.85 17.47
N SER A 5 -47.68 -13.83 16.18
CA SER A 5 -47.77 -15.00 15.33
C SER A 5 -46.81 -16.09 15.83
N SER A 6 -47.37 -17.27 16.11
CA SER A 6 -46.60 -18.48 16.40
C SER A 6 -45.82 -18.86 15.15
N ARG A 7 -44.48 -18.83 15.23
CA ARG A 7 -43.62 -19.34 14.16
C ARG A 7 -43.86 -20.85 14.06
N ARG A 8 -44.55 -21.29 13.01
CA ARG A 8 -44.65 -22.71 12.66
C ARG A 8 -43.22 -23.26 12.49
N LYS A 9 -42.87 -24.27 13.28
CA LYS A 9 -41.68 -25.07 13.04
C LYS A 9 -41.93 -25.88 11.77
N GLN A 10 -41.05 -25.75 10.80
CA GLN A 10 -41.04 -26.57 9.60
C GLN A 10 -40.16 -27.78 9.89
N ASP A 11 -40.74 -28.97 9.85
CA ASP A 11 -40.01 -30.22 10.02
C ASP A 11 -39.37 -30.59 8.67
N PHE A 12 -38.04 -30.56 8.62
CA PHE A 12 -37.28 -30.99 7.45
C PHE A 12 -37.03 -32.51 7.53
N PRO A 13 -37.04 -33.23 6.40
CA PRO A 13 -36.73 -34.66 6.38
C PRO A 13 -35.29 -34.91 6.85
N SER A 14 -35.10 -35.94 7.69
CA SER A 14 -33.79 -36.37 8.17
C SER A 14 -33.00 -37.00 7.02
N VAL A 15 -31.95 -36.31 6.56
CA VAL A 15 -31.00 -36.83 5.58
C VAL A 15 -29.77 -37.30 6.35
N ASP A 16 -29.35 -38.56 6.14
CA ASP A 16 -28.16 -39.11 6.80
C ASP A 16 -26.92 -38.25 6.48
N GLY A 17 -26.23 -37.81 7.55
CA GLY A 17 -25.08 -36.89 7.48
C GLY A 17 -25.43 -35.40 7.55
N TRP A 18 -26.71 -35.01 7.56
CA TRP A 18 -27.10 -33.61 7.72
C TRP A 18 -27.08 -33.19 9.20
N VAL A 19 -26.09 -32.39 9.57
CA VAL A 19 -26.03 -31.78 10.91
C VAL A 19 -26.91 -30.52 10.90
N PRO A 20 -27.97 -30.44 11.72
CA PRO A 20 -28.85 -29.28 11.75
C PRO A 20 -28.06 -28.02 12.15
N TYR A 21 -28.26 -26.93 11.43
CA TYR A 21 -27.64 -25.64 11.73
C TYR A 21 -28.05 -25.17 13.13
N LYS A 22 -27.13 -25.27 14.09
CA LYS A 22 -27.29 -24.63 15.39
C LYS A 22 -26.99 -23.14 15.20
N PRO A 23 -27.96 -22.24 15.47
CA PRO A 23 -27.68 -20.81 15.41
C PRO A 23 -26.53 -20.51 16.35
N PHE A 24 -25.47 -19.85 15.84
CA PHE A 24 -24.32 -19.40 16.62
C PHE A 24 -24.82 -18.65 17.86
N SER A 25 -24.88 -19.35 18.99
CA SER A 25 -25.32 -18.78 20.25
C SER A 25 -24.18 -17.96 20.86
N LYS A 26 -24.50 -17.25 21.96
CA LYS A 26 -23.63 -16.31 22.67
C LYS A 26 -22.26 -16.87 23.12
N ASN A 27 -22.01 -18.16 22.97
CA ASN A 27 -20.80 -18.86 23.44
C ASN A 27 -19.88 -19.25 22.27
N LYS A 28 -19.68 -18.33 21.32
CA LYS A 28 -18.75 -18.52 20.19
C LYS A 28 -17.32 -18.85 20.67
N GLU A 29 -16.90 -18.27 21.78
CA GLU A 29 -15.57 -18.45 22.36
C GLU A 29 -15.37 -19.84 22.98
N GLU A 30 -16.41 -20.44 23.57
CA GLU A 30 -16.34 -21.79 24.15
C GLU A 30 -16.29 -22.86 23.06
N ILE A 31 -17.09 -22.70 21.99
CA ILE A 31 -17.05 -23.59 20.83
C ILE A 31 -15.67 -23.52 20.15
N LEU A 32 -15.11 -22.32 19.98
CA LEU A 32 -13.76 -22.15 19.42
C LEU A 32 -12.69 -22.80 20.32
N LYS A 33 -12.81 -22.69 21.64
CA LYS A 33 -11.91 -23.34 22.60
C LYS A 33 -11.99 -24.87 22.54
N GLU A 34 -13.19 -25.45 22.46
CA GLU A 34 -13.34 -26.90 22.30
C GLU A 34 -12.72 -27.42 20.98
N PHE A 35 -12.81 -26.65 19.90
CA PHE A 35 -12.17 -26.99 18.63
C PHE A 35 -10.64 -26.89 18.71
N ASP A 36 -10.10 -25.87 19.38
CA ASP A 36 -8.66 -25.71 19.61
C ASP A 36 -8.11 -26.78 20.57
N GLU A 37 -8.87 -27.21 21.59
CA GLU A 37 -8.47 -28.25 22.55
C GLU A 37 -8.53 -29.66 21.96
N LYS A 38 -9.49 -29.94 21.07
CA LYS A 38 -9.60 -31.24 20.38
C LYS A 38 -8.69 -31.37 19.17
N SER A 39 -8.20 -30.27 18.61
CA SER A 39 -7.24 -30.31 17.51
C SER A 39 -5.82 -30.34 18.06
N GLU A 40 -5.37 -31.51 18.52
CA GLU A 40 -3.94 -31.76 18.63
C GLU A 40 -3.31 -31.46 17.26
N ARG A 41 -2.46 -30.44 17.21
CA ARG A 41 -1.73 -30.10 15.98
C ARG A 41 -0.75 -31.23 15.69
N VAL A 42 -1.18 -32.17 14.86
CA VAL A 42 -0.32 -33.23 14.34
C VAL A 42 0.57 -32.61 13.28
N ASP A 43 1.88 -32.65 13.50
CA ASP A 43 2.85 -32.22 12.49
C ASP A 43 2.74 -33.17 11.28
N VAL A 44 2.39 -32.59 10.13
CA VAL A 44 2.32 -33.33 8.87
C VAL A 44 3.74 -33.79 8.52
N PRO A 45 3.97 -35.10 8.28
CA PRO A 45 5.29 -35.59 7.91
C PRO A 45 5.86 -34.88 6.68
N ASP A 46 7.16 -34.58 6.66
CA ASP A 46 7.83 -33.84 5.57
C ASP A 46 7.64 -34.47 4.17
N SER A 47 7.33 -35.78 4.11
CA SER A 47 7.12 -36.52 2.86
C SER A 47 5.65 -36.64 2.43
N TRP A 48 4.71 -36.07 3.19
CA TRP A 48 3.30 -36.14 2.88
C TRP A 48 2.96 -35.32 1.64
N LYS A 49 2.31 -35.94 0.66
CA LYS A 49 1.74 -35.26 -0.50
C LYS A 49 0.24 -35.55 -0.55
N GLU A 50 -0.53 -34.50 -0.83
CA GLU A 50 -1.97 -34.65 -1.02
C GLU A 50 -2.23 -35.56 -2.23
N PRO A 51 -3.15 -36.54 -2.12
CA PRO A 51 -3.48 -37.41 -3.23
C PRO A 51 -4.16 -36.60 -4.35
N LYS A 52 -3.86 -36.95 -5.60
CA LYS A 52 -4.53 -36.35 -6.76
C LYS A 52 -5.97 -36.82 -6.82
N PHE A 53 -6.88 -35.91 -7.16
CA PHE A 53 -8.29 -36.23 -7.36
C PHE A 53 -8.48 -36.87 -8.73
N ASN A 54 -8.89 -38.13 -8.75
CA ASN A 54 -9.16 -38.89 -9.98
C ASN A 54 -10.66 -38.86 -10.32
N PRO A 55 -11.04 -39.15 -11.58
CA PRO A 55 -12.45 -39.28 -11.96
C PRO A 55 -13.22 -40.33 -11.14
N GLU A 56 -12.53 -41.37 -10.67
CA GLU A 56 -13.10 -42.46 -9.86
C GLU A 56 -13.51 -42.00 -8.45
N ASP A 57 -12.88 -40.96 -7.92
CA ASP A 57 -13.15 -40.42 -6.59
C ASP A 57 -14.47 -39.64 -6.52
N ASN A 58 -15.12 -39.39 -7.67
CA ASN A 58 -16.44 -38.78 -7.76
C ASN A 58 -17.49 -39.84 -8.14
N PRO A 59 -18.24 -40.41 -7.16
CA PRO A 59 -19.23 -41.46 -7.42
C PRO A 59 -20.34 -41.07 -8.41
N ASN A 60 -20.62 -39.78 -8.53
CA ASN A 60 -21.67 -39.26 -9.42
C ASN A 60 -21.13 -38.87 -10.81
N GLY A 61 -19.81 -38.82 -10.99
CA GLY A 61 -19.13 -38.47 -12.24
C GLY A 61 -19.46 -37.09 -12.81
N ARG A 62 -20.18 -36.24 -12.07
CA ARG A 62 -20.65 -34.91 -12.51
C ARG A 62 -20.77 -33.93 -11.36
N LEU A 63 -20.70 -32.65 -11.69
CA LEU A 63 -21.09 -31.56 -10.79
C LEU A 63 -22.59 -31.26 -10.92
N PHE A 64 -23.25 -30.95 -9.81
CA PHE A 64 -24.70 -30.64 -9.78
C PHE A 64 -25.06 -29.25 -10.31
N SER A 65 -24.10 -28.32 -10.26
CA SER A 65 -24.31 -26.93 -10.66
C SER A 65 -23.27 -26.50 -11.69
N LYS A 66 -23.68 -25.64 -12.61
CA LYS A 66 -22.79 -25.04 -13.59
C LYS A 66 -22.14 -23.80 -12.98
N SER A 67 -20.82 -23.81 -12.90
CA SER A 67 -20.02 -22.66 -12.48
C SER A 67 -19.45 -21.94 -13.69
N THR A 68 -19.57 -20.61 -13.70
CA THR A 68 -19.06 -19.75 -14.77
C THR A 68 -18.22 -18.65 -14.15
N PHE A 69 -17.03 -18.41 -14.69
CA PHE A 69 -16.19 -17.27 -14.32
C PHE A 69 -15.76 -16.51 -15.56
N GLY A 70 -15.75 -15.18 -15.45
CA GLY A 70 -15.31 -14.28 -16.51
C GLY A 70 -14.25 -13.29 -16.03
N THR A 71 -13.34 -12.92 -16.91
CA THR A 71 -12.34 -11.88 -16.68
C THR A 71 -12.21 -10.96 -17.89
N LEU A 72 -12.21 -9.65 -17.63
CA LEU A 72 -11.87 -8.64 -18.64
C LEU A 72 -10.36 -8.61 -18.84
N PHE A 73 -9.91 -8.49 -20.10
CA PHE A 73 -8.51 -8.23 -20.43
C PHE A 73 -8.32 -6.88 -21.13
N PRO A 74 -7.12 -6.27 -21.04
CA PRO A 74 -6.84 -5.02 -21.71
C PRO A 74 -6.73 -5.16 -23.24
N LYS A 75 -7.20 -4.16 -23.99
CA LYS A 75 -7.17 -4.14 -25.47
C LYS A 75 -5.80 -4.43 -26.08
N TYR A 76 -4.71 -3.96 -25.48
CA TYR A 76 -3.35 -4.23 -26.01
C TYR A 76 -2.95 -5.71 -25.96
N ARG A 77 -3.61 -6.52 -25.12
CA ARG A 77 -3.31 -7.95 -24.94
C ARG A 77 -4.12 -8.85 -25.86
N GLU A 78 -5.13 -8.30 -26.53
CA GLU A 78 -6.07 -8.99 -27.42
C GLU A 78 -5.37 -9.84 -28.49
N LYS A 79 -4.45 -9.24 -29.26
CA LYS A 79 -3.71 -9.94 -30.33
C LYS A 79 -3.00 -11.21 -29.84
N TYR A 80 -2.40 -11.14 -28.66
CA TYR A 80 -1.74 -12.31 -28.08
C TYR A 80 -2.76 -13.36 -27.63
N ILE A 81 -3.83 -12.95 -26.95
CA ILE A 81 -4.86 -13.86 -26.45
C ILE A 81 -5.50 -14.59 -27.62
N GLN A 82 -5.84 -13.88 -28.70
CA GLN A 82 -6.38 -14.47 -29.93
C GLN A 82 -5.48 -15.56 -30.51
N ASN A 83 -4.16 -15.31 -30.61
CA ASN A 83 -3.21 -16.27 -31.16
C ASN A 83 -3.04 -17.53 -30.29
N VAL A 84 -3.13 -17.35 -28.97
CA VAL A 84 -2.85 -18.40 -27.98
C VAL A 84 -4.12 -19.14 -27.54
N TRP A 85 -5.30 -18.61 -27.87
CA TRP A 85 -6.60 -19.14 -27.48
C TRP A 85 -6.83 -20.61 -27.86
N PRO A 86 -6.47 -21.08 -29.08
CA PRO A 86 -6.64 -22.50 -29.43
C PRO A 86 -5.87 -23.44 -28.50
N ALA A 87 -4.69 -23.03 -28.03
CA ALA A 87 -3.91 -23.79 -27.06
C ALA A 87 -4.55 -23.78 -25.67
N VAL A 88 -5.12 -22.64 -25.25
CA VAL A 88 -5.89 -22.53 -24.00
C VAL A 88 -7.10 -23.47 -23.99
N GLU A 89 -7.86 -23.50 -25.09
CA GLU A 89 -9.00 -24.41 -25.23
C GLU A 89 -8.58 -25.87 -25.17
N LYS A 90 -7.45 -26.23 -25.78
CA LYS A 90 -6.93 -27.60 -25.73
C LYS A 90 -6.61 -28.03 -24.30
N ILE A 91 -5.86 -27.21 -23.56
CA ILE A 91 -5.46 -27.48 -22.17
C ILE A 91 -6.70 -27.59 -21.26
N LEU A 92 -7.66 -26.68 -21.38
CA LEU A 92 -8.86 -26.72 -20.53
C LEU A 92 -9.82 -27.86 -20.89
N ARG A 93 -9.80 -28.33 -22.15
CA ARG A 93 -10.60 -29.47 -22.61
C ARG A 93 -10.13 -30.79 -21.99
N GLU A 94 -8.83 -30.94 -21.71
CA GLU A 94 -8.27 -32.10 -20.98
C GLU A 94 -8.89 -32.23 -19.58
N HIS A 95 -9.26 -31.11 -18.96
CA HIS A 95 -9.96 -31.05 -17.67
C HIS A 95 -11.49 -30.94 -17.78
N HIS A 96 -12.07 -31.15 -18.97
CA HIS A 96 -13.50 -31.01 -19.25
C HIS A 96 -14.11 -29.63 -18.94
N ILE A 97 -13.31 -28.56 -19.04
CA ILE A 97 -13.76 -27.18 -18.90
C ILE A 97 -13.95 -26.56 -20.29
N LYS A 98 -15.06 -25.85 -20.50
CA LYS A 98 -15.31 -25.08 -21.72
C LYS A 98 -14.81 -23.65 -21.53
N ALA A 99 -13.95 -23.17 -22.43
CA ALA A 99 -13.50 -21.79 -22.47
C ALA A 99 -14.15 -21.04 -23.64
N GLU A 100 -14.53 -19.78 -23.44
CA GLU A 100 -15.06 -18.90 -24.49
C GLU A 100 -14.33 -17.55 -24.48
N LEU A 101 -14.06 -17.00 -25.67
CA LEU A 101 -13.39 -15.71 -25.85
C LEU A 101 -14.31 -14.77 -26.62
N ASN A 102 -14.67 -13.66 -25.99
CA ASN A 102 -15.46 -12.60 -26.59
C ASN A 102 -14.56 -11.39 -26.87
N LEU A 103 -14.21 -11.18 -28.13
CA LEU A 103 -13.37 -10.05 -28.55
C LEU A 103 -14.11 -8.70 -28.43
N GLY A 104 -15.41 -8.66 -28.76
CA GLY A 104 -16.21 -7.43 -28.69
C GLY A 104 -16.26 -6.81 -27.28
N GLU A 105 -16.44 -7.65 -26.26
CA GLU A 105 -16.42 -7.22 -24.85
C GLU A 105 -15.02 -7.26 -24.22
N SER A 106 -14.03 -7.82 -24.92
CA SER A 106 -12.69 -8.13 -24.37
C SER A 106 -12.76 -9.00 -23.09
N THR A 107 -13.65 -9.99 -23.09
CA THR A 107 -13.87 -10.90 -21.96
C THR A 107 -13.43 -12.33 -22.30
N MET A 108 -12.79 -13.00 -21.34
CA MET A 108 -12.52 -14.44 -21.36
C MET A 108 -13.40 -15.10 -20.30
N SER A 109 -14.09 -16.18 -20.65
CA SER A 109 -14.93 -16.92 -19.72
C SER A 109 -14.60 -18.41 -19.72
N VAL A 110 -14.76 -19.04 -18.55
CA VAL A 110 -14.60 -20.48 -18.32
C VAL A 110 -15.87 -21.02 -17.68
N HIS A 111 -16.28 -22.20 -18.14
CA HIS A 111 -17.52 -22.84 -17.76
C HIS A 111 -17.27 -24.32 -17.43
N THR A 112 -17.84 -24.80 -16.32
CA THR A 112 -17.89 -26.23 -16.06
C THR A 112 -18.85 -26.93 -17.03
N THR A 113 -18.50 -28.14 -17.46
CA THR A 113 -19.39 -29.02 -18.23
C THR A 113 -19.96 -30.12 -17.34
N MET A 114 -20.96 -30.86 -17.84
CA MET A 114 -21.53 -32.02 -17.14
C MET A 114 -20.52 -33.16 -16.92
N LYS A 115 -19.39 -33.14 -17.64
CA LYS A 115 -18.32 -34.14 -17.55
C LYS A 115 -17.18 -33.73 -16.61
N THR A 116 -17.26 -32.55 -16.01
CA THR A 116 -16.24 -32.09 -15.06
C THR A 116 -16.38 -32.93 -13.80
N PHE A 117 -15.33 -33.68 -13.45
CA PHE A 117 -15.32 -34.53 -12.26
C PHE A 117 -14.80 -33.77 -11.03
N ASP A 118 -13.75 -32.96 -11.20
CA ASP A 118 -13.11 -32.17 -10.13
C ASP A 118 -13.92 -30.88 -9.84
N PRO A 119 -14.35 -30.63 -8.59
CA PRO A 119 -15.02 -29.40 -8.21
C PRO A 119 -14.09 -28.17 -8.12
N PHE A 120 -12.79 -28.34 -7.87
CA PHE A 120 -11.83 -27.25 -7.63
C PHE A 120 -11.11 -26.76 -8.90
N ILE A 121 -11.01 -27.59 -9.94
CA ILE A 121 -10.32 -27.24 -11.19
C ILE A 121 -10.87 -25.96 -11.84
N ILE A 122 -12.16 -25.65 -11.65
CA ILE A 122 -12.76 -24.40 -12.16
C ILE A 122 -12.16 -23.15 -11.52
N LEU A 123 -11.77 -23.22 -10.24
CA LEU A 123 -11.12 -22.10 -9.55
C LEU A 123 -9.70 -21.87 -10.08
N LYS A 124 -8.99 -22.95 -10.42
CA LYS A 124 -7.68 -22.87 -11.07
C LYS A 124 -7.78 -22.34 -12.50
N ALA A 125 -8.77 -22.79 -13.27
CA ALA A 125 -9.03 -22.26 -14.61
C ALA A 125 -9.36 -20.77 -14.59
N ARG A 126 -10.15 -20.32 -13.60
CA ARG A 126 -10.40 -18.89 -13.32
C ARG A 126 -9.09 -18.14 -13.06
N ASP A 127 -8.19 -18.72 -12.27
CA ASP A 127 -6.93 -18.06 -11.93
C ASP A 127 -5.97 -18.04 -13.13
N MET A 128 -5.98 -19.06 -13.98
CA MET A 128 -5.27 -19.07 -15.27
C MET A 128 -5.72 -17.94 -16.19
N ILE A 129 -7.03 -17.74 -16.40
CA ILE A 129 -7.53 -16.63 -17.24
C ILE A 129 -7.21 -15.25 -16.64
N ARG A 130 -7.22 -15.13 -15.30
CA ARG A 130 -6.79 -13.90 -14.60
C ARG A 130 -5.32 -13.60 -14.85
N LEU A 131 -4.45 -14.61 -14.88
CA LEU A 131 -3.03 -14.43 -15.17
C LEU A 131 -2.78 -14.04 -16.63
N LEU A 132 -3.50 -14.63 -17.58
CA LEU A 132 -3.43 -14.25 -18.99
C LEU A 132 -3.82 -12.78 -19.19
N ALA A 133 -4.87 -12.31 -18.49
CA ALA A 133 -5.26 -10.90 -18.47
C ALA A 133 -4.17 -9.98 -17.90
N ARG A 134 -3.36 -10.48 -16.95
CA ARG A 134 -2.17 -9.79 -16.38
C ARG A 134 -0.88 -10.02 -17.18
N SER A 135 -1.02 -10.42 -18.45
CA SER A 135 0.07 -10.58 -19.41
C SER A 135 1.14 -11.59 -19.02
N VAL A 136 0.77 -12.59 -18.21
CA VAL A 136 1.59 -13.78 -18.00
C VAL A 136 1.56 -14.63 -19.29
N PRO A 137 2.67 -15.25 -19.72
CA PRO A 137 2.69 -16.15 -20.86
C PRO A 137 1.92 -17.45 -20.55
N LEU A 138 1.45 -18.14 -21.60
CA LEU A 138 0.61 -19.34 -21.43
C LEU A 138 1.35 -20.45 -20.69
N ASP A 139 2.60 -20.72 -21.06
CA ASP A 139 3.41 -21.81 -20.49
C ASP A 139 3.63 -21.70 -18.98
N VAL A 140 3.48 -20.49 -18.43
CA VAL A 140 3.55 -20.25 -17.00
C VAL A 140 2.16 -20.26 -16.38
N ALA A 141 1.16 -19.69 -17.07
CA ALA A 141 -0.21 -19.65 -16.60
C ALA A 141 -0.82 -21.07 -16.51
N SER A 142 -0.50 -21.97 -17.44
CA SER A 142 -1.00 -23.35 -17.45
C SER A 142 -0.54 -24.17 -16.24
N ARG A 143 0.62 -23.85 -15.67
CA ARG A 143 1.16 -24.54 -14.47
C ARG A 143 0.20 -24.45 -13.30
N VAL A 144 -0.59 -23.38 -13.18
CA VAL A 144 -1.56 -23.16 -12.10
C VAL A 144 -2.67 -24.22 -12.06
N LEU A 145 -2.83 -25.02 -13.12
CA LEU A 145 -3.74 -26.16 -13.12
C LEU A 145 -3.22 -27.30 -12.22
N ASP A 146 -1.91 -27.40 -12.03
CA ASP A 146 -1.28 -28.37 -11.10
C ASP A 146 -1.63 -28.04 -9.64
N ASP A 147 -1.70 -29.05 -8.77
CA ASP A 147 -2.05 -28.89 -7.33
C ASP A 147 -0.97 -28.16 -6.52
N ASP A 148 0.30 -28.39 -6.85
CA ASP A 148 1.43 -27.83 -6.10
C ASP A 148 1.68 -26.33 -6.38
N THR A 149 1.09 -25.80 -7.47
CA THR A 149 1.34 -24.42 -7.89
C THR A 149 0.12 -23.54 -7.75
N PHE A 150 0.36 -22.35 -7.23
CA PHE A 150 -0.67 -21.37 -6.95
C PHE A 150 -0.34 -20.07 -7.67
N SER A 151 -1.33 -19.18 -7.71
CA SER A 151 -1.15 -17.84 -8.25
C SER A 151 -1.48 -16.79 -7.20
N ASP A 152 -0.79 -15.65 -7.28
CA ASP A 152 -1.07 -14.50 -6.43
C ASP A 152 -1.03 -13.20 -7.25
N ILE A 153 -2.06 -12.37 -7.12
CA ILE A 153 -2.15 -11.05 -7.75
C ILE A 153 -2.09 -9.99 -6.65
N ILE A 154 -0.92 -9.38 -6.50
CA ILE A 154 -0.64 -8.40 -5.47
C ILE A 154 -0.92 -7.01 -6.03
N GLU A 155 -1.89 -6.32 -5.44
CA GLU A 155 -2.17 -4.92 -5.77
C GLU A 155 -1.20 -3.96 -5.08
N ILE A 156 -0.58 -3.10 -5.88
CA ILE A 156 0.33 -2.06 -5.45
C ILE A 156 -0.33 -0.70 -5.65
N LYS A 157 -0.69 -0.05 -4.54
CA LYS A 157 -1.30 1.28 -4.55
C LYS A 157 -0.46 2.25 -3.72
N LEU A 158 0.10 3.27 -4.36
CA LEU A 158 0.81 4.35 -3.66
C LEU A 158 0.31 5.71 -4.16
N GLN A 159 -0.02 6.62 -3.22
CA GLN A 159 -0.61 7.93 -3.53
C GLN A 159 0.33 8.80 -4.38
N ASN A 160 1.61 8.87 -4.02
CA ASN A 160 2.58 9.69 -4.74
C ASN A 160 3.10 8.96 -5.99
N ARG A 161 2.76 9.46 -7.17
CA ARG A 161 3.14 8.89 -8.48
C ARG A 161 4.66 8.73 -8.65
N ASP A 162 5.46 9.73 -8.28
CA ASP A 162 6.92 9.65 -8.47
C ASP A 162 7.57 8.61 -7.57
N LYS A 163 7.10 8.51 -6.32
CA LYS A 163 7.55 7.48 -5.38
C LYS A 163 7.16 6.10 -5.91
N TYR A 164 5.97 5.98 -6.50
CA TYR A 164 5.48 4.74 -7.08
C TYR A 164 6.38 4.27 -8.22
N ILE A 165 6.66 5.13 -9.19
CA ILE A 165 7.51 4.81 -10.34
C ILE A 165 8.93 4.43 -9.87
N LYS A 166 9.52 5.20 -8.95
CA LYS A 166 10.87 4.92 -8.41
C LYS A 166 10.93 3.58 -7.65
N ARG A 167 9.95 3.29 -6.79
CA ARG A 167 9.90 2.02 -6.01
C ARG A 167 9.56 0.81 -6.89
N ARG A 168 8.71 0.97 -7.92
CA ARG A 168 8.43 -0.07 -8.90
C ARG A 168 9.66 -0.37 -9.76
N ARG A 169 10.36 0.65 -10.26
CA ARG A 169 11.62 0.47 -11.00
C ARG A 169 12.67 -0.25 -10.14
N ARG A 170 12.75 0.09 -8.85
CA ARG A 170 13.61 -0.62 -7.89
C ARG A 170 13.26 -2.10 -7.73
N LEU A 171 11.97 -2.46 -7.73
CA LEU A 171 11.53 -3.85 -7.62
C LEU A 171 11.96 -4.69 -8.85
N ILE A 172 11.86 -4.10 -10.05
CA ILE A 172 12.30 -4.73 -11.30
C ILE A 172 13.84 -4.85 -11.31
N GLY A 173 14.53 -3.79 -10.90
CA GLY A 173 15.98 -3.66 -11.00
C GLY A 173 16.42 -3.15 -12.38
N GLU A 174 17.73 -3.01 -12.54
CA GLU A 174 18.36 -2.79 -13.85
C GLU A 174 18.20 -4.07 -14.68
N ASP A 175 17.74 -3.93 -15.93
CA ASP A 175 17.45 -5.02 -16.89
C ASP A 175 16.61 -6.20 -16.36
N GLY A 176 15.91 -6.03 -15.23
CA GLY A 176 15.15 -7.11 -14.59
C GLY A 176 15.98 -8.06 -13.71
N TYR A 177 17.26 -7.80 -13.43
CA TYR A 177 18.11 -8.68 -12.63
C TYR A 177 17.57 -8.90 -11.21
N THR A 178 17.08 -7.85 -10.54
CA THR A 178 16.51 -7.96 -9.19
C THR A 178 15.28 -8.86 -9.19
N LEU A 179 14.39 -8.69 -10.18
CA LEU A 179 13.21 -9.52 -10.34
C LEU A 179 13.62 -10.97 -10.59
N LYS A 180 14.57 -11.21 -11.50
CA LYS A 180 15.05 -12.56 -11.81
C LYS A 180 15.69 -13.25 -10.61
N ALA A 181 16.44 -12.52 -9.80
CA ALA A 181 17.01 -13.03 -8.56
C ALA A 181 15.94 -13.43 -7.54
N ILE A 182 14.83 -12.67 -7.44
CA ILE A 182 13.69 -13.04 -6.59
C ILE A 182 13.04 -14.32 -7.13
N GLU A 183 12.81 -14.41 -8.44
CA GLU A 183 12.23 -15.60 -9.08
C GLU A 183 13.01 -16.88 -8.75
N ILE A 184 14.34 -16.84 -8.90
CA ILE A 184 15.23 -17.97 -8.61
C ILE A 184 15.19 -18.32 -7.11
N SER A 185 15.21 -17.30 -6.25
CA SER A 185 15.22 -17.50 -4.79
C SER A 185 13.90 -18.07 -4.26
N THR A 186 12.76 -17.72 -4.86
CA THR A 186 11.43 -18.17 -4.40
C THR A 186 10.85 -19.30 -5.24
N LYS A 187 11.51 -19.70 -6.33
CA LYS A 187 10.99 -20.64 -7.35
C LYS A 187 9.62 -20.20 -7.89
N CYS A 188 9.42 -18.89 -8.02
CA CYS A 188 8.20 -18.31 -8.56
C CYS A 188 8.51 -17.58 -9.86
N TYR A 189 7.54 -17.51 -10.76
CA TYR A 189 7.54 -16.55 -11.87
C TYR A 189 6.85 -15.27 -11.44
N ILE A 190 7.39 -14.10 -11.79
CA ILE A 190 6.86 -12.80 -11.34
C ILE A 190 6.71 -11.87 -12.54
N MET A 191 5.51 -11.30 -12.72
CA MET A 191 5.22 -10.32 -13.76
C MET A 191 4.74 -9.01 -13.14
N VAL A 192 5.49 -7.93 -13.35
CA VAL A 192 5.19 -6.60 -12.80
C VAL A 192 4.50 -5.72 -13.83
N GLN A 193 3.17 -5.67 -13.81
CA GLN A 193 2.36 -4.92 -14.76
C GLN A 193 1.50 -3.84 -14.11
N GLY A 194 1.63 -2.61 -14.59
CA GLY A 194 0.76 -1.52 -14.17
C GLY A 194 0.84 -1.30 -12.66
N LYS A 195 -0.29 -1.47 -11.96
CA LYS A 195 -0.48 -1.38 -10.50
C LYS A 195 -0.50 -2.74 -9.79
N THR A 196 -0.16 -3.82 -10.49
CA THR A 196 -0.25 -5.17 -9.96
C THR A 196 1.02 -5.95 -10.22
N VAL A 197 1.32 -6.89 -9.33
CA VAL A 197 2.36 -7.89 -9.51
C VAL A 197 1.68 -9.24 -9.49
N ALA A 198 1.71 -9.93 -10.62
CA ALA A 198 1.28 -11.31 -10.71
C ALA A 198 2.47 -12.20 -10.35
N ALA A 199 2.24 -13.21 -9.52
CA ALA A 199 3.22 -14.21 -9.17
C ALA A 199 2.61 -15.61 -9.31
N VAL A 200 3.39 -16.58 -9.78
CA VAL A 200 2.98 -17.98 -9.97
C VAL A 200 4.05 -18.88 -9.37
N GLY A 201 3.67 -19.86 -8.56
CA GLY A 201 4.61 -20.82 -7.98
C GLY A 201 4.10 -21.45 -6.69
N PRO A 202 4.98 -22.09 -5.90
CA PRO A 202 4.59 -22.75 -4.67
C PRO A 202 4.14 -21.75 -3.60
N TYR A 203 3.24 -22.19 -2.70
CA TYR A 203 2.64 -21.34 -1.67
C TYR A 203 3.68 -20.61 -0.79
N GLU A 204 4.73 -21.32 -0.35
CA GLU A 204 5.79 -20.71 0.45
C GLU A 204 6.53 -19.58 -0.30
N GLY A 205 6.75 -19.79 -1.60
CA GLY A 205 7.39 -18.82 -2.47
C GLY A 205 6.52 -17.58 -2.62
N LEU A 206 5.22 -17.74 -2.86
CA LEU A 206 4.26 -16.63 -2.96
C LEU A 206 4.20 -15.80 -1.67
N ARG A 207 4.19 -16.44 -0.50
CA ARG A 207 4.24 -15.73 0.79
C ARG A 207 5.48 -14.84 0.91
N LYS A 208 6.65 -15.35 0.51
CA LYS A 208 7.91 -14.60 0.48
C LYS A 208 7.85 -13.45 -0.53
N VAL A 209 7.35 -13.68 -1.74
CA VAL A 209 7.19 -12.64 -2.78
C VAL A 209 6.28 -11.52 -2.29
N ARG A 210 5.12 -11.84 -1.72
CA ARG A 210 4.19 -10.87 -1.15
C ARG A 210 4.84 -10.01 -0.07
N GLN A 211 5.64 -10.60 0.81
CA GLN A 211 6.41 -9.87 1.81
C GLN A 211 7.42 -8.89 1.16
N VAL A 212 8.18 -9.33 0.15
CA VAL A 212 9.15 -8.48 -0.56
C VAL A 212 8.48 -7.32 -1.28
N VAL A 213 7.40 -7.59 -2.01
CA VAL A 213 6.66 -6.56 -2.74
C VAL A 213 6.11 -5.51 -1.79
N ASN A 214 5.44 -5.94 -0.71
CA ASN A 214 4.91 -5.01 0.28
C ASN A 214 6.01 -4.19 0.96
N ALA A 215 7.12 -4.82 1.34
CA ALA A 215 8.22 -4.12 1.99
C ALA A 215 8.95 -3.13 1.05
N CYS A 216 9.07 -3.47 -0.24
CA CYS A 216 9.68 -2.60 -1.24
C CYS A 216 8.82 -1.37 -1.52
N ILE A 217 7.50 -1.57 -1.63
CA ILE A 217 6.56 -0.53 -2.00
C ILE A 217 6.17 0.33 -0.80
N TYR A 218 5.80 -0.25 0.33
CA TYR A 218 5.24 0.49 1.46
C TYR A 218 6.33 0.89 2.47
N ASP A 219 7.15 -0.06 2.90
CA ASP A 219 8.20 0.16 3.92
C ASP A 219 9.48 0.81 3.41
N ASN A 220 9.59 1.04 2.10
CA ASN A 220 10.78 1.62 1.45
C ASN A 220 12.07 0.82 1.67
N ILE A 221 11.96 -0.50 1.89
CA ILE A 221 13.12 -1.39 2.05
C ILE A 221 13.60 -1.80 0.65
N HIS A 222 14.91 -1.87 0.41
CA HIS A 222 15.42 -2.32 -0.88
C HIS A 222 15.26 -3.86 -1.03
N PRO A 223 14.76 -4.37 -2.17
CA PRO A 223 14.52 -5.82 -2.35
C PRO A 223 15.79 -6.67 -2.18
N VAL A 224 16.97 -6.11 -2.49
CA VAL A 224 18.28 -6.76 -2.28
C VAL A 224 18.50 -7.26 -0.85
N TYR A 225 17.96 -6.60 0.18
CA TYR A 225 18.06 -7.10 1.55
C TYR A 225 17.33 -8.43 1.75
N TYR A 226 16.16 -8.58 1.11
CA TYR A 226 15.40 -9.83 1.14
C TYR A 226 16.03 -10.90 0.27
N ILE A 227 16.58 -10.55 -0.89
CA ILE A 227 17.32 -11.50 -1.74
C ILE A 227 18.49 -12.10 -0.94
N LYS A 228 19.32 -11.27 -0.29
CA LYS A 228 20.40 -11.74 0.60
C LYS A 228 19.87 -12.65 1.70
N ARG A 229 18.75 -12.29 2.32
CA ARG A 229 18.11 -13.11 3.36
C ARG A 229 17.66 -14.48 2.81
N PHE A 230 17.06 -14.53 1.63
CA PHE A 230 16.61 -15.78 1.02
C PHE A 230 17.76 -16.69 0.60
N VAL A 231 18.82 -16.14 0.03
CA VAL A 231 20.03 -16.90 -0.31
C VAL A 231 20.65 -17.52 0.94
N ILE A 232 20.74 -16.76 2.04
CA ILE A 232 21.24 -17.28 3.33
C ILE A 232 20.31 -18.36 3.87
N LEU A 233 18.98 -18.17 3.81
CA LEU A 233 18.01 -19.17 4.23
C LEU A 233 18.14 -20.48 3.42
N GLN A 234 18.27 -20.39 2.10
CA GLN A 234 18.45 -21.58 1.25
C GLN A 234 19.73 -22.35 1.60
N LYS A 235 20.84 -21.63 1.86
CA LYS A 235 22.09 -22.26 2.30
C LYS A 235 21.93 -22.93 3.67
N LEU A 236 21.31 -22.25 4.63
CA LEU A 236 21.05 -22.81 5.97
C LEU A 236 20.09 -24.01 5.94
N MET A 237 19.10 -24.02 5.04
CA MET A 237 18.21 -25.16 4.81
C MET A 237 18.93 -26.36 4.23
N SER A 238 19.95 -26.13 3.41
CA SER A 238 20.76 -27.20 2.79
C SER A 238 21.72 -27.85 3.79
N ASP A 239 22.18 -27.11 4.80
CA ASP A 239 23.09 -27.59 5.83
C ASP A 239 22.35 -28.47 6.87
N PRO A 240 22.63 -29.78 6.99
CA PRO A 240 21.91 -30.66 7.93
C PRO A 240 22.21 -30.34 9.40
N THR A 241 23.39 -29.79 9.71
CA THR A 241 23.84 -29.51 11.08
C THR A 241 23.04 -28.40 11.78
N LYS A 242 22.37 -27.53 11.03
CA LYS A 242 21.74 -26.30 11.56
C LYS A 242 20.21 -26.39 11.64
N LYS A 243 19.60 -27.54 11.31
CA LYS A 243 18.14 -27.69 11.28
C LYS A 243 17.46 -27.40 12.63
N ASN A 244 18.09 -27.80 13.74
CA ASN A 244 17.51 -27.65 15.08
C ASN A 244 17.85 -26.31 15.76
N LEU A 245 18.66 -25.45 15.13
CA LEU A 245 19.07 -24.17 15.71
C LEU A 245 18.20 -23.01 15.18
N SER A 246 17.97 -22.00 16.04
CA SER A 246 17.34 -20.75 15.60
C SER A 246 18.23 -20.00 14.60
N TRP A 247 17.69 -19.70 13.43
CA TRP A 247 18.43 -19.04 12.34
C TRP A 247 18.51 -17.52 12.46
N GLU A 248 17.84 -16.89 13.43
CA GLU A 248 17.77 -15.43 13.54
C GLU A 248 19.13 -14.75 13.67
N LYS A 249 20.09 -15.42 14.32
CA LYS A 249 21.46 -14.91 14.49
C LYS A 249 22.21 -14.76 13.16
N PHE A 250 21.93 -15.62 12.19
CA PHE A 250 22.61 -15.66 10.89
C PHE A 250 21.93 -14.76 9.84
N LEU A 251 20.71 -14.29 10.11
CA LEU A 251 19.95 -13.49 9.16
C LEU A 251 20.34 -11.99 9.26
N PRO A 252 20.59 -11.31 8.13
CA PRO A 252 20.82 -9.87 8.13
C PRO A 252 19.61 -9.13 8.67
N LYS A 253 19.80 -8.38 9.77
CA LYS A 253 18.73 -7.57 10.38
C LYS A 253 18.47 -6.33 9.55
N ILE A 254 17.26 -6.21 9.00
CA ILE A 254 16.81 -5.03 8.25
C ILE A 254 16.49 -3.93 9.28
N LYS A 255 17.49 -3.11 9.63
CA LYS A 255 17.29 -1.96 10.52
C LYS A 255 16.82 -0.76 9.71
N LYS A 256 15.63 -0.22 10.04
CA LYS A 256 15.26 1.14 9.60
C LYS A 256 16.23 2.09 10.31
N LYS A 257 17.14 2.74 9.57
CA LYS A 257 17.98 3.81 10.10
C LYS A 257 17.09 5.03 10.36
N THR A 258 16.36 5.03 11.47
CA THR A 258 15.75 6.26 11.98
C THR A 258 16.90 7.08 12.56
N LEU A 259 17.57 7.87 11.72
CA LEU A 259 18.46 8.93 12.20
C LEU A 259 17.63 9.72 13.21
N SER A 260 18.09 9.61 14.45
CA SER A 260 17.45 9.99 15.70
C SER A 260 16.66 11.27 15.55
N LYS A 261 15.47 11.31 16.18
CA LYS A 261 14.73 12.52 16.55
C LYS A 261 15.72 13.68 16.71
N ARG A 262 15.80 14.55 15.70
CA ARG A 262 16.59 15.78 15.82
C ARG A 262 15.95 16.49 16.99
N ARG A 263 16.64 16.54 18.15
CA ARG A 263 16.21 17.33 19.30
C ARG A 263 16.25 18.78 18.84
N LYS A 264 15.15 19.24 18.25
CA LYS A 264 14.94 20.67 18.05
C LYS A 264 14.82 21.22 19.47
N PRO A 265 15.66 22.18 19.89
CA PRO A 265 15.40 22.87 21.14
C PRO A 265 13.96 23.38 21.08
N PHE A 266 13.24 23.27 22.19
CA PHE A 266 11.88 23.81 22.34
C PHE A 266 11.91 25.35 22.35
N LYS A 267 12.71 25.98 21.48
CA LYS A 267 12.52 27.38 21.13
C LYS A 267 11.29 27.39 20.26
N GLU A 268 10.14 27.48 20.94
CA GLU A 268 8.81 27.74 20.42
C GLU A 268 8.58 27.10 19.06
N ALA A 269 7.98 25.90 19.04
CA ALA A 269 7.37 25.40 17.82
C ALA A 269 6.43 26.51 17.31
N ARG A 270 6.92 27.32 16.36
CA ARG A 270 6.28 28.56 15.90
C ARG A 270 4.80 28.27 15.78
N LYS A 271 3.98 28.93 16.62
CA LYS A 271 2.52 28.81 16.53
C LYS A 271 2.18 28.95 15.05
N LYS A 272 1.58 27.92 14.45
CA LYS A 272 1.22 27.95 13.03
C LYS A 272 0.36 29.20 12.86
N LYS A 273 0.72 30.07 11.92
CA LYS A 273 -0.09 31.25 11.60
C LYS A 273 -1.50 30.76 11.31
N GLU A 274 -2.49 31.37 11.94
CA GLU A 274 -3.90 31.05 11.70
C GLU A 274 -4.20 31.29 10.21
N TYR A 275 -4.97 30.38 9.62
CA TYR A 275 -5.29 30.45 8.19
C TYR A 275 -6.25 31.62 7.97
N THR A 276 -5.77 32.67 7.31
CA THR A 276 -6.61 33.77 6.84
C THR A 276 -6.92 33.52 5.36
N PRO A 277 -8.21 33.48 4.95
CA PRO A 277 -8.56 33.29 3.54
C PRO A 277 -8.19 34.50 2.68
N PHE A 278 -7.99 35.66 3.31
CA PHE A 278 -7.55 36.87 2.65
C PHE A 278 -6.02 36.89 2.52
N PRO A 279 -5.48 37.16 1.32
CA PRO A 279 -4.06 37.36 1.15
C PRO A 279 -3.63 38.64 1.90
N PRO A 280 -2.39 38.72 2.39
CA PRO A 280 -1.86 39.96 2.94
C PRO A 280 -1.83 41.05 1.84
N PRO A 281 -1.90 42.33 2.22
CA PRO A 281 -1.79 43.42 1.25
C PRO A 281 -0.46 43.34 0.51
N ILE A 282 -0.51 43.57 -0.81
CA ILE A 282 0.68 43.66 -1.66
C ILE A 282 1.52 44.83 -1.15
N GLN A 283 2.83 44.64 -0.99
CA GLN A 283 3.72 45.75 -0.61
C GLN A 283 3.77 46.76 -1.77
N PRO A 284 3.48 48.05 -1.52
CA PRO A 284 3.46 49.06 -2.58
C PRO A 284 4.84 49.21 -3.22
N SER A 285 4.88 49.49 -4.53
CA SER A 285 6.14 49.73 -5.22
C SER A 285 6.78 51.05 -4.75
N LYS A 286 8.07 51.24 -5.02
CA LYS A 286 8.73 52.52 -4.74
C LYS A 286 8.03 53.70 -5.43
N VAL A 287 7.42 53.46 -6.60
CA VAL A 287 6.63 54.43 -7.36
C VAL A 287 5.34 54.73 -6.62
N ASP A 288 4.62 53.71 -6.16
CA ASP A 288 3.37 53.87 -5.40
C ASP A 288 3.62 54.61 -4.08
N ILE A 289 4.69 54.28 -3.36
CA ILE A 289 5.11 54.99 -2.14
C ILE A 289 5.44 56.46 -2.47
N ALA A 290 6.06 56.73 -3.62
CA ALA A 290 6.39 58.08 -4.04
C ALA A 290 5.16 58.88 -4.49
N LEU A 291 4.18 58.22 -5.12
CA LEU A 291 2.89 58.77 -5.52
C LEU A 291 2.02 59.07 -4.29
N GLU A 292 1.93 58.14 -3.34
CA GLU A 292 1.23 58.29 -2.06
C GLU A 292 1.80 59.45 -1.23
N LYS A 293 3.14 59.60 -1.21
CA LYS A 293 3.82 60.72 -0.56
C LYS A 293 3.77 62.03 -1.35
N GLY A 294 3.23 62.04 -2.58
CA GLY A 294 3.24 63.19 -3.49
C GLY A 294 4.64 63.60 -4.00
N THR A 295 5.70 62.91 -3.55
CA THR A 295 7.09 63.20 -3.92
C THR A 295 7.44 62.78 -5.35
N TYR A 296 6.61 61.98 -6.00
CA TYR A 296 6.89 61.49 -7.35
C TYR A 296 6.98 62.64 -8.37
N PHE A 297 6.04 63.58 -8.31
CA PHE A 297 5.91 64.69 -9.27
C PHE A 297 6.87 65.86 -9.01
N LEU A 298 7.48 65.94 -7.82
CA LEU A 298 8.41 67.03 -7.48
C LEU A 298 9.71 66.95 -8.26
N ASN A 299 10.20 68.09 -8.73
CA ASN A 299 11.48 68.18 -9.42
C ASN A 299 12.65 67.98 -8.41
N GLU A 300 13.84 67.63 -8.88
CA GLU A 300 14.97 67.32 -7.97
C GLU A 300 15.36 68.50 -7.07
N ALA A 301 15.32 69.72 -7.60
CA ALA A 301 15.57 70.95 -6.84
C ALA A 301 14.52 71.16 -5.74
N GLU A 302 13.24 70.89 -6.02
CA GLU A 302 12.15 71.01 -5.05
C GLU A 302 12.24 69.95 -3.96
N LYS A 303 12.61 68.71 -4.31
CA LYS A 303 12.91 67.63 -3.36
C LYS A 303 14.03 68.01 -2.41
N GLN A 304 15.09 68.65 -2.91
CA GLN A 304 16.21 69.12 -2.06
C GLN A 304 15.80 70.27 -1.15
N ASN A 305 15.01 71.22 -1.65
CA ASN A 305 14.48 72.32 -0.85
C ASN A 305 13.53 71.82 0.26
N HIS A 306 12.68 70.84 -0.04
CA HIS A 306 11.81 70.21 0.96
C HIS A 306 12.62 69.50 2.04
N LYS A 307 13.64 68.72 1.65
CA LYS A 307 14.57 68.07 2.60
C LYS A 307 15.33 69.07 3.49
N ARG A 308 15.75 70.21 2.94
CA ARG A 308 16.41 71.28 3.71
C ARG A 308 15.43 71.91 4.71
N LYS A 309 14.21 72.22 4.27
CA LYS A 309 13.14 72.76 5.14
C LYS A 309 12.80 71.78 6.27
N GLU A 310 12.61 70.50 5.98
CA GLU A 310 12.35 69.45 6.98
C GLU A 310 13.48 69.34 8.02
N LYS A 311 14.75 69.44 7.60
CA LYS A 311 15.88 69.42 8.53
C LYS A 311 15.90 70.64 9.45
N VAL A 312 15.58 71.82 8.92
CA VAL A 312 15.49 73.05 9.71
C VAL A 312 14.34 72.94 10.72
N THR A 313 13.13 72.55 10.29
CA THR A 313 11.97 72.44 11.19
C THR A 313 12.16 71.37 12.27
N THR A 314 12.73 70.21 11.93
CA THR A 314 13.04 69.17 12.93
C THR A 314 14.10 69.63 13.93
N SER A 315 15.14 70.35 13.48
CA SER A 315 16.16 70.90 14.37
C SER A 315 15.59 71.97 15.32
N GLU A 316 14.68 72.82 14.83
CA GLU A 316 13.97 73.82 15.63
C GLU A 316 13.04 73.17 16.66
N GLN A 317 12.31 72.10 16.27
CA GLN A 317 11.46 71.34 17.19
C GLN A 317 12.26 70.67 18.31
N ILE A 318 13.36 70.00 17.97
CA ILE A 318 14.25 69.35 18.95
C ILE A 318 14.87 70.41 19.88
N SER A 319 15.31 71.54 19.35
CA SER A 319 15.83 72.65 20.14
C SER A 319 14.78 73.21 21.10
N ARG A 320 13.54 73.41 20.63
CA ARG A 320 12.39 73.86 21.46
C ARG A 320 12.04 72.84 22.54
N GLN A 321 11.98 71.55 22.22
CA GLN A 321 11.76 70.48 23.20
C GLN A 321 12.87 70.46 24.24
N ARG A 322 14.13 70.52 23.82
CA ARG A 322 15.28 70.55 24.74
C ARG A 322 15.31 71.80 25.61
N GLN A 323 14.88 72.95 25.09
CA GLN A 323 14.72 74.18 25.86
C GLN A 323 13.56 74.09 26.86
N GLN A 324 12.43 73.47 26.47
CA GLN A 324 11.29 73.22 27.35
C GLN A 324 11.64 72.22 28.46
N GLU A 325 12.32 71.12 28.15
CA GLU A 325 12.82 70.14 29.12
C GLU A 325 13.80 70.79 30.11
N LYS A 326 14.72 71.63 29.62
CA LYS A 326 15.65 72.40 30.48
C LYS A 326 14.91 73.40 31.38
N ARG A 327 13.91 74.12 30.85
CA ARG A 327 13.06 75.04 31.64
C ARG A 327 12.25 74.29 32.68
N ALA A 328 11.65 73.16 32.32
CA ALA A 328 10.87 72.32 33.22
C ALA A 328 11.74 71.68 34.31
N ALA A 329 12.98 71.30 34.00
CA ALA A 329 13.95 70.80 34.97
C ALA A 329 14.38 71.87 35.98
N ALA A 330 14.53 73.14 35.56
CA ALA A 330 14.85 74.25 36.45
C ALA A 330 13.70 74.65 37.40
N PHE A 331 12.45 74.30 37.07
CA PHE A 331 11.27 74.56 37.89
C PHE A 331 10.92 73.45 38.89
N LYS A 332 11.63 72.31 38.87
CA LYS A 332 11.49 71.27 39.88
C LYS A 332 12.43 71.58 41.04
N LEU A 333 11.89 71.90 42.22
CA LEU A 333 12.72 72.01 43.43
C LEU A 333 13.42 70.66 43.67
N PRO A 334 14.73 70.65 43.97
CA PRO A 334 15.44 69.45 44.38
C PRO A 334 14.74 68.83 45.60
N SER A 335 14.44 67.54 45.56
CA SER A 335 13.87 66.84 46.70
C SER A 335 14.94 66.61 47.78
N ASP A 336 14.79 67.24 48.94
CA ASP A 336 15.62 66.99 50.12
C ASP A 336 15.30 65.60 50.70
N GLU A 337 16.08 64.59 50.33
CA GLU A 337 16.09 63.32 51.05
C GLU A 337 16.92 63.45 52.33
N LYS A 338 16.22 63.63 53.46
CA LYS A 338 16.76 63.46 54.81
C LYS A 338 17.38 62.06 54.93
N LYS A 339 18.71 61.98 54.96
CA LYS A 339 19.45 60.77 55.36
C LYS A 339 19.14 60.48 56.83
N GLN A 340 18.28 59.49 57.09
CA GLN A 340 18.17 58.89 58.41
C GLN A 340 19.50 58.18 58.73
N LYS A 341 20.19 58.68 59.76
CA LYS A 341 21.30 57.98 60.41
C LYS A 341 20.74 57.06 61.50
N THR A 342 21.38 55.89 61.57
CA THR A 342 21.40 54.84 62.61
C THR A 342 20.12 54.09 62.88
#